data_AF-A0A3M7DJ53-F1
#
_entry.id   AF-A0A3M7DJ53-F1
#
_cell.length_a   1.000
_cell.length_b   1.000
_cell.length_c   1.000
_cell.angle_alpha   90.00
_cell.angle_beta   90.00
_cell.angle_gamma   90.00
#
_symmetry.space_group_name_H-M   'P 1'
#
loop_
_entity.id
_entity.type
_entity.pdbx_description
1 polymer ?
#
loop_
_entity_poly.entity_id
_entity_poly.type
_entity_poly.pdbx_seq_one_letter_code
_entity_poly.pdbx_strand_id
1 'polypeptide(L)'
;DSPAFRRLAVGLVAGDLCARQKGEEHTYEWSLLMFSNRFVRPHALPPPFRPLITRMTSTFTGESGRKYTRGKVLQNHRTNPSLSVFMADSEDDSFVVKRVTRQLYDLSKRLASEFGSSSRLRVHVDRNEEEAVLVFPYYETTLLGLIQGDPEFPTEGRMEILRQVGEAIRELHSKDWMHLDVKPDNVLVNCKINQEGCKTVTDAALGDFDLVCKCEQAMPLNTPYAIGNVMWRSPEGQTGRGVTKASDIYSFGLVCIYALGGGDLLLLNNYQELAGRKITPEQEILTRHFSYFGPVPDAVFKDVGDENWSAALKGAAEIADELVKDDPRLRFERWGEELGPEALRVIAGMVALNPKARLDINQVMTHPFWAEDA
;
A
#
# COMPACT_ATOMS: atom_id res chain seq x y z
N ASP A 1 4.58 23.82 12.67
CA ASP A 1 3.72 24.62 11.76
C ASP A 1 4.43 24.92 10.42
N SER A 2 5.03 23.90 9.76
CA SER A 2 5.80 24.13 8.52
C SER A 2 4.90 24.25 7.28
N PRO A 3 5.18 25.20 6.36
CA PRO A 3 4.44 25.36 5.09
C PRO A 3 4.40 24.10 4.21
N ALA A 4 5.42 23.22 4.30
CA ALA A 4 5.48 21.99 3.53
C ALA A 4 4.31 21.05 3.83
N PHE A 5 3.97 20.90 5.12
CA PHE A 5 2.87 20.04 5.56
C PHE A 5 1.48 20.58 5.18
N ARG A 6 1.37 21.90 4.97
CA ARG A 6 0.12 22.52 4.51
C ARG A 6 -0.19 22.21 3.03
N ARG A 7 0.81 21.83 2.23
CA ARG A 7 0.66 21.49 0.79
C ARG A 7 0.21 20.05 0.52
N LEU A 8 0.18 19.20 1.54
CA LEU A 8 -0.14 17.76 1.43
C LEU A 8 -1.63 17.45 1.35
N ALA A 9 -2.48 18.47 1.48
CA ALA A 9 -3.94 18.34 1.49
C ALA A 9 -4.57 17.89 0.14
N VAL A 10 -3.77 17.71 -0.92
CA VAL A 10 -4.26 17.42 -2.27
C VAL A 10 -3.50 16.21 -2.84
N GLY A 11 -4.05 15.01 -2.67
CA GLY A 11 -3.53 13.78 -3.29
C GLY A 11 -4.12 13.56 -4.69
N LEU A 12 -3.28 13.18 -5.66
CA LEU A 12 -3.71 12.80 -7.02
C LEU A 12 -3.56 11.29 -7.24
N VAL A 13 -4.49 10.74 -8.03
CA VAL A 13 -4.45 9.40 -8.63
C VAL A 13 -3.52 9.42 -9.84
N ALA A 14 -2.74 8.36 -10.10
CA ALA A 14 -1.53 8.37 -10.94
C ALA A 14 -1.67 8.64 -12.44
N GLY A 15 -2.85 8.98 -12.93
CA GLY A 15 -3.04 9.29 -14.35
C GLY A 15 -2.19 10.47 -14.86
N ASP A 16 -1.70 11.32 -13.94
CA ASP A 16 -0.95 12.54 -14.26
C ASP A 16 0.58 12.41 -14.19
N LEU A 17 1.13 11.30 -13.69
CA LEU A 17 2.59 11.18 -13.48
C LEU A 17 3.39 11.02 -14.78
N CYS A 18 2.77 10.45 -15.83
CA CYS A 18 3.45 10.22 -17.11
C CYS A 18 3.16 11.33 -18.15
N ALA A 19 2.10 12.13 -17.98
CA ALA A 19 1.65 13.10 -18.98
C ALA A 19 2.30 14.50 -18.82
N ARG A 20 2.76 14.86 -17.62
CA ARG A 20 3.20 16.23 -17.31
C ARG A 20 4.67 16.55 -17.59
N GLN A 21 5.42 15.65 -18.22
CA GLN A 21 6.66 16.03 -18.92
C GLN A 21 6.42 17.05 -20.08
N LYS A 22 5.15 17.37 -20.40
CA LYS A 22 4.75 18.31 -21.47
C LYS A 22 4.19 19.67 -21.02
N GLY A 23 4.29 20.04 -19.74
CA GLY A 23 4.12 21.45 -19.34
C GLY A 23 2.71 22.07 -19.46
N GLU A 24 1.65 21.31 -19.16
CA GLU A 24 0.29 21.88 -19.09
C GLU A 24 -0.16 22.00 -17.61
N GLU A 25 -0.40 23.24 -17.18
CA GLU A 25 -0.96 23.59 -15.88
C GLU A 25 -2.50 23.59 -15.94
N HIS A 26 -3.13 22.77 -15.10
CA HIS A 26 -4.55 22.93 -14.79
C HIS A 26 -4.75 22.87 -13.27
N THR A 27 -5.41 23.91 -12.76
CA THR A 27 -5.82 24.09 -11.36
C THR A 27 -7.21 23.48 -11.14
N TYR A 28 -7.33 22.51 -10.24
CA TYR A 28 -8.63 22.05 -9.71
C TYR A 28 -8.52 21.69 -8.23
N GLU A 29 -9.45 22.22 -7.43
CA GLU A 29 -9.59 21.94 -5.99
C GLU A 29 -10.19 20.55 -5.74
N TRP A 30 -9.54 19.73 -4.91
CA TRP A 30 -10.15 18.52 -4.32
C TRP A 30 -9.72 18.35 -2.86
N SER A 31 -10.70 18.07 -2.01
CA SER A 31 -10.60 18.01 -0.55
C SER A 31 -10.30 16.61 -0.02
N LEU A 32 -9.58 16.58 1.11
CA LEU A 32 -9.34 15.44 2.00
C LEU A 32 -10.59 14.57 2.22
N LEU A 33 -10.42 13.23 2.24
CA LEU A 33 -10.93 12.29 3.26
C LEU A 33 -10.93 10.84 2.73
N MET A 34 -9.78 10.17 2.82
CA MET A 34 -9.65 8.70 2.77
C MET A 34 -9.67 8.14 4.21
N PHE A 35 -10.77 8.33 4.95
CA PHE A 35 -11.03 7.58 6.18
C PHE A 35 -12.53 7.32 6.33
N SER A 36 -12.91 6.04 6.41
CA SER A 36 -14.06 5.62 7.22
C SER A 36 -13.84 4.17 7.66
N ASN A 37 -13.58 4.04 8.96
CA ASN A 37 -13.93 2.90 9.78
C ASN A 37 -15.21 2.21 9.30
N ARG A 38 -15.19 0.88 9.23
CA ARG A 38 -16.40 0.10 9.49
C ARG A 38 -16.17 -0.77 10.72
N PHE A 39 -16.79 -0.32 11.80
CA PHE A 39 -17.17 -1.15 12.93
C PHE A 39 -17.90 -2.40 12.43
N VAL A 40 -17.36 -3.57 12.77
CA VAL A 40 -18.13 -4.81 12.85
C VAL A 40 -19.12 -4.63 14.01
N ARG A 41 -20.43 -4.72 13.73
CA ARG A 41 -21.43 -4.93 14.79
C ARG A 41 -21.83 -6.41 14.81
N PRO A 42 -22.01 -7.02 16.01
CA PRO A 42 -22.42 -8.41 16.13
C PRO A 42 -23.92 -8.59 15.87
N HIS A 43 -24.27 -9.81 15.46
CA HIS A 43 -25.59 -10.40 15.21
C HIS A 43 -26.83 -9.60 15.64
N ALA A 44 -27.69 -9.28 14.66
CA ALA A 44 -29.08 -8.88 14.88
C ALA A 44 -30.03 -9.76 14.04
N LEU A 45 -31.14 -10.18 14.66
CA LEU A 45 -32.21 -11.03 14.14
C LEU A 45 -32.85 -10.48 12.82
N PRO A 46 -33.46 -11.34 11.99
CA PRO A 46 -33.95 -10.94 10.67
C PRO A 46 -35.15 -9.98 10.75
N PRO A 47 -35.22 -8.94 9.90
CA PRO A 47 -36.39 -8.07 9.79
C PRO A 47 -37.50 -8.72 8.95
N PRO A 48 -38.77 -8.28 9.09
CA PRO A 48 -39.90 -8.87 8.38
C PRO A 48 -39.86 -8.55 6.88
N PHE A 49 -40.43 -9.47 6.11
CA PHE A 49 -40.55 -9.49 4.64
C PHE A 49 -40.70 -8.11 3.99
N ARG A 50 -39.77 -7.79 3.07
CA ARG A 50 -39.92 -6.72 2.09
C ARG A 50 -40.18 -7.33 0.71
N PRO A 51 -41.06 -6.73 -0.12
CA PRO A 51 -41.44 -7.28 -1.42
C PRO A 51 -40.23 -7.34 -2.39
N LEU A 52 -40.23 -8.36 -3.26
CA LEU A 52 -39.19 -8.60 -4.26
C LEU A 52 -39.00 -7.36 -5.16
N ILE A 53 -37.89 -6.66 -4.97
CA ILE A 53 -37.30 -5.82 -6.01
C ILE A 53 -36.50 -6.76 -6.90
N THR A 54 -36.94 -6.92 -8.14
CA THR A 54 -36.20 -7.63 -9.20
C THR A 54 -34.85 -6.95 -9.36
N ARG A 55 -33.78 -7.51 -8.78
CA ARG A 55 -32.41 -7.06 -9.04
C ARG A 55 -32.12 -7.33 -10.51
N MET A 56 -32.02 -6.28 -11.33
CA MET A 56 -31.42 -6.42 -12.65
C MET A 56 -29.95 -6.83 -12.44
N THR A 57 -29.65 -8.10 -12.66
CA THR A 57 -28.29 -8.62 -12.75
C THR A 57 -27.69 -8.09 -14.04
N SER A 58 -26.87 -7.04 -13.93
CA SER A 58 -26.19 -6.48 -15.10
C SER A 58 -25.06 -7.42 -15.50
N THR A 59 -25.13 -7.96 -16.71
CA THR A 59 -24.06 -8.77 -17.31
C THR A 59 -23.23 -7.93 -18.27
N PHE A 60 -21.93 -8.17 -18.36
CA PHE A 60 -21.08 -7.62 -19.42
C PHE A 60 -20.16 -8.71 -19.98
N THR A 61 -19.64 -8.48 -21.18
CA THR A 61 -18.72 -9.40 -21.86
C THR A 61 -17.34 -8.76 -21.90
N GLY A 62 -16.32 -9.51 -21.49
CA GLY A 62 -14.92 -9.10 -21.63
C GLY A 62 -14.39 -9.33 -23.04
N GLU A 63 -13.21 -8.79 -23.34
CA GLU A 63 -12.50 -8.99 -24.60
C GLU A 63 -12.17 -10.47 -24.86
N SER A 64 -12.04 -11.29 -23.80
CA SER A 64 -11.89 -12.74 -23.94
C SER A 64 -13.13 -13.46 -24.49
N GLY A 65 -14.28 -12.78 -24.57
CA GLY A 65 -15.59 -13.37 -24.85
C GLY A 65 -16.28 -13.97 -23.62
N ARG A 66 -15.61 -14.02 -22.47
CA ARG A 66 -16.18 -14.46 -21.20
C ARG A 66 -17.28 -13.49 -20.74
N LYS A 67 -18.39 -14.04 -20.24
CA LYS A 67 -19.53 -13.28 -19.72
C LYS A 67 -19.47 -13.23 -18.20
N TYR A 68 -19.61 -12.03 -17.63
CA TYR A 68 -19.56 -11.80 -16.20
C TYR A 68 -20.91 -11.30 -15.70
N THR A 69 -21.42 -11.91 -14.64
CA THR A 69 -22.62 -11.47 -13.93
C THR A 69 -22.21 -10.62 -12.74
N ARG A 70 -22.55 -9.31 -12.75
CA ARG A 70 -22.21 -8.42 -11.63
C ARG A 70 -22.99 -8.81 -10.37
N GLY A 71 -22.25 -9.02 -9.28
CA GLY A 71 -22.75 -9.38 -7.97
C GLY A 71 -22.67 -8.22 -6.96
N LYS A 72 -22.20 -8.54 -5.75
CA LYS A 72 -22.13 -7.61 -4.61
C LYS A 72 -21.12 -6.49 -4.86
N VAL A 73 -21.42 -5.27 -4.40
CA VAL A 73 -20.44 -4.18 -4.34
C VAL A 73 -19.41 -4.48 -3.24
N LEU A 74 -18.13 -4.55 -3.60
CA LEU A 74 -17.03 -4.76 -2.65
C LEU A 74 -16.57 -3.44 -2.06
N GLN A 75 -16.47 -2.39 -2.88
CA GLN A 75 -16.05 -1.06 -2.45
C GLN A 75 -16.85 0.01 -3.18
N ASN A 76 -17.52 0.88 -2.43
CA ASN A 76 -18.20 2.04 -3.00
C ASN A 76 -17.20 3.17 -3.25
N HIS A 77 -17.21 3.71 -4.45
CA HIS A 77 -16.54 4.97 -4.72
C HIS A 77 -17.42 6.12 -4.21
N ARG A 78 -16.88 6.93 -3.29
CA ARG A 78 -17.66 7.90 -2.49
C ARG A 78 -18.41 8.95 -3.31
N THR A 79 -17.78 9.47 -4.36
CA THR A 79 -18.32 10.59 -5.16
C THR A 79 -18.89 10.16 -6.51
N ASN A 80 -18.25 9.20 -7.18
CA ASN A 80 -18.73 8.62 -8.42
C ASN A 80 -19.06 7.11 -8.28
N PRO A 81 -20.32 6.72 -8.06
CA PRO A 81 -20.72 5.32 -7.91
C PRO A 81 -20.34 4.42 -9.09
N SER A 82 -20.17 4.98 -10.30
CA SER A 82 -19.78 4.20 -11.49
C SER A 82 -18.35 3.67 -11.46
N LEU A 83 -17.49 4.22 -10.58
CA LEU A 83 -16.12 3.76 -10.34
C LEU A 83 -16.00 2.83 -9.13
N SER A 84 -17.13 2.35 -8.60
CA SER A 84 -17.13 1.38 -7.51
C SER A 84 -16.55 0.04 -7.96
N VAL A 85 -16.04 -0.74 -7.01
CA VAL A 85 -15.49 -2.07 -7.23
C VAL A 85 -16.57 -3.10 -6.88
N PHE A 86 -16.80 -4.05 -7.78
CA PHE A 86 -17.85 -5.06 -7.63
C PHE A 86 -17.25 -6.45 -7.76
N MET A 87 -17.86 -7.40 -7.06
CA MET A 87 -17.68 -8.81 -7.35
C MET A 87 -18.48 -9.15 -8.61
N ALA A 88 -17.97 -10.06 -9.42
CA ALA A 88 -18.71 -10.65 -10.51
C ALA A 88 -18.40 -12.13 -10.61
N ASP A 89 -19.39 -12.91 -11.02
CA ASP A 89 -19.25 -14.36 -11.18
C ASP A 89 -19.26 -14.71 -12.67
N SER A 90 -18.43 -15.66 -13.06
CA SER A 90 -18.42 -16.22 -14.41
C SER A 90 -18.13 -17.72 -14.31
N GLU A 91 -19.05 -18.52 -14.83
CA GLU A 91 -19.02 -19.97 -14.65
C GLU A 91 -18.96 -20.33 -13.15
N ASP A 92 -17.93 -21.03 -12.71
CA ASP A 92 -17.72 -21.45 -11.31
C ASP A 92 -16.73 -20.54 -10.54
N ASP A 93 -16.20 -19.50 -11.19
CA ASP A 93 -15.18 -18.61 -10.63
C ASP A 93 -15.75 -17.22 -10.27
N SER A 94 -15.22 -16.64 -9.19
CA SER A 94 -15.48 -15.26 -8.80
C SER A 94 -14.33 -14.33 -9.21
N PHE A 95 -14.70 -13.10 -9.57
CA PHE A 95 -13.81 -12.05 -10.07
C PHE A 95 -14.09 -10.71 -9.40
N VAL A 96 -13.13 -9.80 -9.52
CA VAL A 96 -13.27 -8.40 -9.14
C VAL A 96 -13.32 -7.54 -10.39
N VAL A 97 -14.35 -6.71 -10.50
CA VAL A 97 -14.57 -5.81 -11.63
C VAL A 97 -14.39 -4.38 -11.16
N LYS A 98 -13.43 -3.68 -11.77
CA LYS A 98 -13.10 -2.28 -11.49
C LYS A 98 -13.28 -1.47 -12.75
N ARG A 99 -14.18 -0.48 -12.71
CA ARG A 99 -14.22 0.57 -13.75
C ARG A 99 -13.20 1.64 -13.37
N VAL A 100 -12.39 2.06 -14.33
CA VAL A 100 -11.27 2.97 -14.10
C VAL A 100 -11.31 4.15 -15.07
N THR A 101 -10.48 5.17 -14.82
CA THR A 101 -10.22 6.23 -15.80
C THR A 101 -9.46 5.67 -16.99
N ARG A 102 -9.53 6.35 -18.15
CA ARG A 102 -8.80 5.89 -19.35
C ARG A 102 -7.28 5.81 -19.12
N GLN A 103 -6.71 6.76 -18.37
CA GLN A 103 -5.30 6.76 -18.01
C GLN A 103 -4.90 5.51 -17.22
N LEU A 104 -5.69 5.11 -16.22
CA LEU A 104 -5.46 3.90 -15.44
C LEU A 104 -5.70 2.62 -16.26
N TYR A 105 -6.66 2.64 -17.18
CA TYR A 105 -6.89 1.54 -18.11
C TYR A 105 -5.65 1.29 -18.98
N ASP A 106 -5.11 2.34 -19.60
CA ASP A 106 -3.94 2.24 -20.47
C ASP A 106 -2.66 1.88 -19.68
N LEU A 107 -2.53 2.37 -18.44
CA LEU A 107 -1.46 1.95 -17.51
C LEU A 107 -1.55 0.45 -17.18
N SER A 108 -2.75 -0.02 -16.83
CA SER A 108 -3.02 -1.44 -16.54
C SER A 108 -2.72 -2.33 -17.75
N LYS A 109 -3.07 -1.90 -18.98
CA LYS A 109 -2.72 -2.60 -20.23
C LYS A 109 -1.22 -2.76 -20.40
N ARG A 110 -0.44 -1.71 -20.16
CA ARG A 110 1.03 -1.77 -20.22
C ARG A 110 1.60 -2.72 -19.18
N LEU A 111 1.13 -2.62 -17.93
CA LEU A 111 1.53 -3.55 -16.86
C LEU A 111 1.25 -5.01 -17.25
N ALA A 112 0.06 -5.30 -17.76
CA ALA A 112 -0.30 -6.65 -18.17
C ALA A 112 0.51 -7.20 -19.34
N SER A 113 0.99 -6.33 -20.25
CA SER A 113 1.87 -6.76 -21.33
C SER A 113 3.24 -7.25 -20.83
N GLU A 114 3.67 -6.79 -19.66
CA GLU A 114 4.96 -7.19 -19.07
C GLU A 114 4.81 -8.27 -17.99
N PHE A 115 3.68 -8.32 -17.29
CA PHE A 115 3.49 -9.14 -16.08
C PHE A 115 2.24 -10.04 -16.13
N GLY A 116 1.57 -10.18 -17.27
CA GLY A 116 0.33 -10.97 -17.39
C GLY A 116 0.45 -12.45 -17.05
N SER A 117 1.67 -13.02 -17.02
CA SER A 117 1.94 -14.39 -16.60
C SER A 117 2.39 -14.52 -15.14
N SER A 118 2.49 -13.41 -14.40
CA SER A 118 2.91 -13.45 -13.00
C SER A 118 1.80 -14.05 -12.14
N SER A 119 2.16 -15.02 -11.29
CA SER A 119 1.27 -15.53 -10.24
C SER A 119 1.34 -14.69 -8.95
N ARG A 120 2.29 -13.75 -8.85
CA ARG A 120 2.57 -12.99 -7.62
C ARG A 120 2.05 -11.55 -7.68
N LEU A 121 1.70 -11.08 -8.88
CA LEU A 121 1.12 -9.77 -9.12
C LEU A 121 -0.34 -9.93 -9.56
N ARG A 122 -1.29 -9.28 -8.88
CA ARG A 122 -2.70 -9.32 -9.30
C ARG A 122 -2.97 -8.39 -10.47
N VAL A 123 -2.62 -8.87 -11.66
CA VAL A 123 -2.90 -8.22 -12.94
C VAL A 123 -4.33 -8.54 -13.40
N HIS A 124 -4.91 -7.69 -14.25
CA HIS A 124 -6.22 -7.98 -14.84
C HIS A 124 -6.13 -9.19 -15.80
N VAL A 125 -7.09 -10.08 -15.72
CA VAL A 125 -7.20 -11.30 -16.55
C VAL A 125 -8.13 -11.11 -17.76
N ASP A 126 -8.97 -10.09 -17.71
CA ASP A 126 -9.87 -9.71 -18.79
C ASP A 126 -10.20 -8.22 -18.66
N ARG A 127 -10.83 -7.65 -19.67
CA ARG A 127 -11.13 -6.21 -19.74
C ARG A 127 -12.24 -5.92 -20.74
N ASN A 128 -12.79 -4.72 -20.67
CA ASN A 128 -13.70 -4.18 -21.68
C ASN A 128 -13.30 -2.73 -21.97
N GLU A 129 -12.82 -2.49 -23.18
CA GLU A 129 -12.26 -1.21 -23.58
C GLU A 129 -13.31 -0.09 -23.71
N GLU A 130 -14.52 -0.43 -24.18
CA GLU A 130 -15.61 0.53 -24.37
C GLU A 130 -16.04 1.16 -23.04
N GLU A 131 -16.11 0.35 -21.99
CA GLU A 131 -16.53 0.81 -20.66
C GLU A 131 -15.36 1.20 -19.73
N ALA A 132 -14.11 1.02 -20.18
CA ALA A 132 -12.89 1.12 -19.37
C ALA A 132 -12.95 0.25 -18.10
N VAL A 133 -13.33 -1.02 -18.28
CA VAL A 133 -13.48 -2.01 -17.21
C VAL A 133 -12.31 -2.97 -17.22
N LEU A 134 -11.78 -3.26 -16.03
CA LEU A 134 -10.75 -4.27 -15.80
C LEU A 134 -11.32 -5.36 -14.89
N VAL A 135 -11.02 -6.62 -15.22
CA VAL A 135 -11.42 -7.80 -14.47
C VAL A 135 -10.20 -8.45 -13.85
N PHE A 136 -10.22 -8.65 -12.54
CA PHE A 136 -9.11 -9.21 -11.77
C PHE A 136 -9.54 -10.52 -11.09
N PRO A 137 -8.58 -11.41 -10.81
CA PRO A 137 -8.83 -12.57 -9.94
C PRO A 137 -9.39 -12.13 -8.59
N TYR A 138 -10.34 -12.88 -8.05
CA TYR A 138 -10.82 -12.68 -6.70
C TYR A 138 -9.86 -13.28 -5.68
N TYR A 139 -9.75 -12.61 -4.54
CA TYR A 139 -9.05 -13.11 -3.35
C TYR A 139 -9.98 -12.96 -2.15
N GLU A 140 -9.93 -13.93 -1.24
CA GLU A 140 -10.83 -14.01 -0.09
C GLU A 140 -10.66 -12.83 0.87
N THR A 141 -9.42 -12.41 1.10
CA THR A 141 -9.09 -11.33 2.03
C THR A 141 -7.83 -10.57 1.61
N THR A 142 -7.48 -9.55 2.38
CA THR A 142 -6.19 -8.85 2.32
C THR A 142 -5.35 -9.23 3.54
N LEU A 143 -4.03 -8.95 3.53
CA LEU A 143 -3.18 -9.14 4.72
C LEU A 143 -3.69 -8.30 5.90
N LEU A 144 -4.17 -7.08 5.63
CA LEU A 144 -4.84 -6.25 6.66
C LEU A 144 -6.04 -6.98 7.26
N GLY A 145 -6.97 -7.44 6.41
CA GLY A 145 -8.20 -8.11 6.83
C GLY A 145 -7.95 -9.45 7.51
N LEU A 146 -6.93 -10.18 7.08
CA LEU A 146 -6.50 -11.44 7.67
C LEU A 146 -6.01 -11.22 9.11
N ILE A 147 -5.04 -10.32 9.33
CA ILE A 147 -4.47 -10.09 10.66
C ILE A 147 -5.49 -9.45 11.60
N GLN A 148 -6.33 -8.52 11.13
CA GLN A 148 -7.37 -7.91 11.97
C GLN A 148 -8.48 -8.90 12.34
N GLY A 149 -8.84 -9.81 11.43
CA GLY A 149 -9.87 -10.82 11.64
C GLY A 149 -9.37 -12.05 12.41
N ASP A 150 -8.06 -12.29 12.40
CA ASP A 150 -7.40 -13.44 13.02
C ASP A 150 -6.01 -13.01 13.54
N PRO A 151 -5.94 -12.27 14.67
CA PRO A 151 -4.67 -11.77 15.21
C PRO A 151 -3.68 -12.85 15.64
N GLU A 152 -4.17 -14.09 15.82
CA GLU A 152 -3.37 -15.28 16.17
C GLU A 152 -2.98 -16.09 14.93
N PHE A 153 -3.22 -15.57 13.72
CA PHE A 153 -2.86 -16.26 12.48
C PHE A 153 -1.37 -16.63 12.50
N PRO A 154 -0.98 -17.90 12.22
CA PRO A 154 0.37 -18.39 12.46
C PRO A 154 1.46 -17.57 11.77
N THR A 155 2.56 -17.31 12.48
CA THR A 155 3.70 -16.55 11.96
C THR A 155 4.28 -17.16 10.68
N GLU A 156 4.33 -18.49 10.58
CA GLU A 156 4.75 -19.20 9.36
C GLU A 156 3.92 -18.80 8.13
N GLY A 157 2.59 -18.73 8.28
CA GLY A 157 1.71 -18.26 7.20
C GLY A 157 1.93 -16.79 6.86
N ARG A 158 2.22 -15.95 7.85
CA ARG A 158 2.57 -14.53 7.61
C ARG A 158 3.88 -14.41 6.84
N MET A 159 4.89 -15.19 7.22
CA MET A 159 6.18 -15.25 6.55
C MET A 159 6.05 -15.70 5.10
N GLU A 160 5.22 -16.70 4.83
CA GLU A 160 4.94 -17.16 3.47
C GLU A 160 4.31 -16.04 2.61
N ILE A 161 3.34 -15.29 3.16
CA ILE A 161 2.76 -14.12 2.48
C ILE A 161 3.83 -13.06 2.20
N LEU A 162 4.62 -12.70 3.21
CA LEU A 162 5.67 -11.67 3.08
C LEU A 162 6.71 -12.06 2.03
N ARG A 163 7.11 -13.34 1.98
CA ARG A 163 8.03 -13.87 0.98
C ARG A 163 7.45 -13.73 -0.43
N GLN A 164 6.17 -14.06 -0.63
CA GLN A 164 5.50 -13.86 -1.92
C GLN A 164 5.43 -12.39 -2.33
N VAL A 165 5.19 -11.47 -1.38
CA VAL A 165 5.21 -10.02 -1.62
C VAL A 165 6.60 -9.52 -2.00
N GLY A 166 7.65 -9.94 -1.29
CA GLY A 166 9.02 -9.57 -1.62
C GLY A 166 9.44 -10.05 -3.01
N GLU A 167 9.02 -11.25 -3.39
CA GLU A 167 9.17 -11.78 -4.75
C GLU A 167 8.40 -10.98 -5.81
N ALA A 168 7.19 -10.53 -5.50
CA ALA A 168 6.41 -9.66 -6.38
C ALA A 168 7.11 -8.30 -6.61
N ILE A 169 7.66 -7.70 -5.54
CA ILE A 169 8.45 -6.45 -5.63
C ILE A 169 9.71 -6.70 -6.45
N ARG A 170 10.39 -7.84 -6.27
CA ARG A 170 11.57 -8.23 -7.05
C ARG A 170 11.25 -8.32 -8.54
N GLU A 171 10.11 -8.91 -8.89
CA GLU A 171 9.64 -9.00 -10.27
C GLU A 171 9.42 -7.62 -10.89
N LEU A 172 8.72 -6.71 -10.20
CA LEU A 172 8.51 -5.32 -10.65
C LEU A 172 9.84 -4.58 -10.84
N HIS A 173 10.70 -4.62 -9.82
CA HIS A 173 11.97 -3.90 -9.79
C HIS A 173 12.93 -4.40 -10.87
N SER A 174 12.87 -5.68 -11.25
CA SER A 174 13.70 -6.25 -12.32
C SER A 174 13.43 -5.64 -13.71
N LYS A 175 12.25 -5.03 -13.89
CA LYS A 175 11.82 -4.36 -15.13
C LYS A 175 11.62 -2.85 -14.95
N ASP A 176 12.25 -2.28 -13.93
CA ASP A 176 12.21 -0.85 -13.61
C ASP A 176 10.83 -0.28 -13.25
N TRP A 177 9.92 -1.14 -12.78
CA TRP A 177 8.65 -0.70 -12.21
C TRP A 177 8.77 -0.50 -10.70
N MET A 178 8.11 0.54 -10.19
CA MET A 178 7.91 0.82 -8.77
C MET A 178 6.41 0.74 -8.47
N HIS A 179 6.05 0.13 -7.34
CA HIS A 179 4.64 0.01 -6.92
C HIS A 179 4.11 1.32 -6.32
N LEU A 180 4.90 1.97 -5.48
CA LEU A 180 4.64 3.25 -4.80
C LEU A 180 3.44 3.26 -3.83
N ASP A 181 2.86 2.10 -3.52
CA ASP A 181 1.75 1.95 -2.58
C ASP A 181 1.72 0.55 -1.93
N VAL A 182 2.89 0.02 -1.58
CA VAL A 182 2.98 -1.25 -0.86
C VAL A 182 2.40 -1.07 0.55
N LYS A 183 1.33 -1.79 0.86
CA LYS A 183 0.63 -1.75 2.15
C LYS A 183 -0.18 -3.03 2.37
N PRO A 184 -0.60 -3.37 3.60
CA PRO A 184 -1.31 -4.62 3.88
C PRO A 184 -2.66 -4.76 3.17
N ASP A 185 -3.35 -3.65 2.85
CA ASP A 185 -4.58 -3.67 2.04
C ASP A 185 -4.36 -4.14 0.60
N ASN A 186 -3.16 -3.94 0.07
CA ASN A 186 -2.78 -4.25 -1.31
C ASN A 186 -2.14 -5.64 -1.42
N VAL A 187 -1.91 -6.33 -0.31
CA VAL A 187 -1.49 -7.72 -0.27
C VAL A 187 -2.73 -8.59 -0.15
N LEU A 188 -3.03 -9.36 -1.18
CA LEU A 188 -4.23 -10.16 -1.31
C LEU A 188 -3.91 -11.61 -0.98
N VAL A 189 -4.80 -12.28 -0.26
CA VAL A 189 -4.52 -13.60 0.32
C VAL A 189 -5.71 -14.52 0.14
N ASN A 190 -5.44 -15.74 -0.31
CA ASN A 190 -6.36 -16.88 -0.25
C ASN A 190 -5.88 -17.84 0.83
N CYS A 191 -6.83 -18.41 1.56
CA CYS A 191 -6.56 -19.37 2.60
C CYS A 191 -7.38 -20.64 2.37
N LYS A 192 -6.95 -21.75 2.97
CA LYS A 192 -7.77 -22.95 3.15
C LYS A 192 -7.67 -23.43 4.58
N ILE A 193 -8.70 -24.12 5.04
CA ILE A 193 -8.67 -24.83 6.31
C ILE A 193 -8.11 -26.23 6.03
N ASN A 194 -7.02 -26.60 6.71
CA ASN A 194 -6.44 -27.93 6.61
C ASN A 194 -7.31 -28.98 7.37
N GLN A 195 -6.93 -30.25 7.33
CA GLN A 195 -7.68 -31.32 8.00
C GLN A 195 -7.73 -31.17 9.54
N GLU A 196 -6.79 -30.42 10.11
CA GLU A 196 -6.67 -30.16 11.55
C GLU A 196 -7.50 -28.94 11.98
N GLY A 197 -8.16 -28.24 11.05
CA GLY A 197 -8.93 -27.04 11.33
C GLY A 197 -8.09 -25.75 11.31
N CYS A 198 -6.80 -25.82 10.97
CA CYS A 198 -5.91 -24.68 10.91
C CYS A 198 -6.00 -23.96 9.56
N LYS A 199 -6.06 -22.64 9.59
CA LYS A 199 -6.03 -21.80 8.39
C LYS A 199 -4.61 -21.77 7.83
N THR A 200 -4.46 -22.09 6.55
CA THR A 200 -3.18 -22.14 5.82
C THR A 200 -3.27 -21.29 4.57
N VAL A 201 -2.20 -20.58 4.24
CA VAL A 201 -2.13 -19.76 3.01
C VAL A 201 -2.08 -20.68 1.80
N THR A 202 -2.88 -20.40 0.79
CA THR A 202 -2.83 -21.10 -0.50
C THR A 202 -2.20 -20.25 -1.60
N ASP A 203 -2.40 -18.93 -1.54
CA ASP A 203 -1.92 -17.99 -2.54
C ASP A 203 -1.85 -16.58 -1.95
N ALA A 204 -0.87 -15.80 -2.39
CA ALA A 204 -0.75 -14.39 -2.06
C ALA A 204 -0.22 -13.57 -3.23
N ALA A 205 -0.85 -12.43 -3.50
CA ALA A 205 -0.42 -11.53 -4.56
C ALA A 205 -0.41 -10.07 -4.12
N LEU A 206 0.57 -9.33 -4.62
CA LEU A 206 0.59 -7.88 -4.52
C LEU A 206 -0.30 -7.29 -5.63
N GLY A 207 -1.19 -6.38 -5.26
CA GLY A 207 -2.16 -5.79 -6.17
C GLY A 207 -2.35 -4.29 -5.96
N ASP A 208 -3.29 -3.73 -6.71
CA ASP A 208 -3.58 -2.29 -6.77
C ASP A 208 -2.40 -1.45 -7.33
N PHE A 209 -2.28 -1.50 -8.65
CA PHE A 209 -1.24 -0.82 -9.40
C PHE A 209 -1.67 0.58 -9.85
N ASP A 210 -2.62 1.21 -9.15
CA ASP A 210 -3.10 2.54 -9.50
C ASP A 210 -2.03 3.63 -9.36
N LEU A 211 -0.95 3.38 -8.60
CA LEU A 211 0.21 4.28 -8.45
C LEU A 211 1.48 3.79 -9.15
N VAL A 212 1.42 2.67 -9.88
CA VAL A 212 2.62 2.04 -10.44
C VAL A 212 3.29 2.97 -11.46
N CYS A 213 4.62 3.00 -11.43
CA CYS A 213 5.41 3.85 -12.32
C CYS A 213 6.59 3.07 -12.88
N LYS A 214 6.83 3.20 -14.20
CA LYS A 214 8.04 2.69 -14.84
C LYS A 214 9.07 3.80 -14.92
N CYS A 215 10.19 3.66 -14.22
CA CYS A 215 11.28 4.63 -14.22
C CYS A 215 12.44 4.12 -15.06
N GLU A 216 12.31 4.29 -16.38
CA GLU A 216 13.40 4.05 -17.31
C GLU A 216 14.57 5.00 -16.97
N GLN A 217 15.82 4.49 -16.98
CA GLN A 217 17.06 5.24 -16.74
C GLN A 217 17.41 5.58 -15.27
N ALA A 218 16.81 4.92 -14.28
CA ALA A 218 17.14 5.08 -12.85
C ALA A 218 17.05 6.53 -12.32
N MET A 219 16.31 7.40 -13.00
CA MET A 219 16.09 8.77 -12.55
C MET A 219 15.09 8.80 -11.39
N PRO A 220 15.38 9.52 -10.30
CA PRO A 220 14.43 9.69 -9.21
C PRO A 220 13.16 10.40 -9.66
N LEU A 221 12.01 9.92 -9.19
CA LEU A 221 10.71 10.54 -9.41
C LEU A 221 10.53 11.72 -8.47
N ASN A 222 10.10 12.85 -9.04
CA ASN A 222 9.72 14.05 -8.29
C ASN A 222 8.26 14.41 -8.59
N THR A 223 7.47 14.59 -7.54
CA THR A 223 6.05 14.89 -7.61
C THR A 223 5.75 16.18 -6.83
N PRO A 224 4.73 16.95 -7.24
CA PRO A 224 4.34 18.17 -6.52
C PRO A 224 3.69 17.89 -5.15
N TYR A 225 3.28 16.65 -4.90
CA TYR A 225 2.61 16.18 -3.69
C TYR A 225 3.20 14.85 -3.22
N ALA A 226 2.91 14.46 -1.99
CA ALA A 226 3.29 13.14 -1.49
C ALA A 226 2.64 12.00 -2.29
N ILE A 227 3.32 10.86 -2.35
CA ILE A 227 2.92 9.68 -3.11
C ILE A 227 2.77 8.45 -2.21
N GLY A 228 1.77 7.62 -2.49
CA GLY A 228 1.42 6.44 -1.68
C GLY A 228 0.63 6.75 -0.41
N ASN A 229 0.18 5.70 0.26
CA ASN A 229 -0.57 5.81 1.51
C ASN A 229 0.29 6.41 2.63
N VAL A 230 -0.28 7.39 3.35
CA VAL A 230 0.37 8.16 4.42
C VAL A 230 1.02 7.31 5.50
N MET A 231 0.41 6.17 5.85
CA MET A 231 0.87 5.25 6.90
C MET A 231 2.07 4.39 6.47
N TRP A 232 2.23 4.17 5.17
CA TRP A 232 3.14 3.14 4.63
C TRP A 232 4.25 3.72 3.77
N ARG A 233 4.14 4.98 3.32
CA ARG A 233 5.13 5.61 2.45
C ARG A 233 6.41 5.99 3.19
N SER A 234 7.51 6.00 2.45
CA SER A 234 8.83 6.43 2.92
C SER A 234 8.91 7.94 3.18
N PRO A 235 9.94 8.43 3.89
CA PRO A 235 10.17 9.86 4.08
C PRO A 235 10.26 10.64 2.76
N GLU A 236 10.94 10.11 1.75
CA GLU A 236 10.98 10.68 0.41
C GLU A 236 9.63 10.59 -0.34
N GLY A 237 8.82 9.57 -0.06
CA GLY A 237 7.43 9.50 -0.51
C GLY A 237 6.55 10.58 0.13
N GLN A 238 6.85 10.95 1.38
CA GLN A 238 6.17 12.02 2.11
C GLN A 238 6.50 13.41 1.55
N THR A 239 7.71 13.61 1.03
CA THR A 239 8.09 14.87 0.36
C THR A 239 7.71 14.89 -1.12
N GLY A 240 7.57 13.71 -1.75
CA GLY A 240 7.47 13.57 -3.19
C GLY A 240 8.78 13.90 -3.91
N ARG A 241 9.92 13.92 -3.22
CA ARG A 241 11.22 14.33 -3.78
C ARG A 241 12.20 13.17 -3.74
N GLY A 242 12.81 12.86 -4.88
CA GLY A 242 13.84 11.81 -4.96
C GLY A 242 13.29 10.40 -4.74
N VAL A 243 12.03 10.14 -5.10
CA VAL A 243 11.38 8.84 -4.95
C VAL A 243 12.02 7.83 -5.90
N THR A 244 12.41 6.67 -5.38
CA THR A 244 13.05 5.59 -6.15
C THR A 244 12.48 4.23 -5.73
N LYS A 245 12.98 3.13 -6.31
CA LYS A 245 12.68 1.76 -5.87
C LYS A 245 12.87 1.55 -4.37
N ALA A 246 13.79 2.31 -3.75
CA ALA A 246 13.99 2.28 -2.30
C ALA A 246 12.70 2.58 -1.53
N SER A 247 11.80 3.41 -2.06
CA SER A 247 10.52 3.73 -1.41
C SER A 247 9.65 2.49 -1.21
N ASP A 248 9.60 1.58 -2.20
CA ASP A 248 8.88 0.31 -2.07
C ASP A 248 9.51 -0.58 -0.99
N ILE A 249 10.84 -0.57 -0.86
CA ILE A 249 11.55 -1.36 0.16
C ILE A 249 11.20 -0.88 1.56
N TYR A 250 11.13 0.43 1.77
CA TYR A 250 10.72 1.00 3.05
C TYR A 250 9.29 0.61 3.39
N SER A 251 8.37 0.79 2.45
CA SER A 251 6.97 0.39 2.62
C SER A 251 6.85 -1.11 2.90
N PHE A 252 7.63 -1.95 2.24
CA PHE A 252 7.67 -3.38 2.51
C PHE A 252 8.23 -3.70 3.91
N GLY A 253 9.23 -2.94 4.39
CA GLY A 253 9.76 -3.07 5.75
C GLY A 253 8.68 -2.77 6.80
N LEU A 254 7.88 -1.72 6.59
CA LEU A 254 6.72 -1.43 7.45
C LEU A 254 5.68 -2.55 7.40
N VAL A 255 5.38 -3.11 6.22
CA VAL A 255 4.48 -4.25 6.09
C VAL A 255 4.99 -5.47 6.85
N CYS A 256 6.30 -5.73 6.84
CA CYS A 256 6.92 -6.79 7.63
C CYS A 256 6.71 -6.55 9.13
N ILE A 257 7.01 -5.35 9.62
CA ILE A 257 6.80 -4.98 11.03
C ILE A 257 5.34 -5.18 11.43
N TYR A 258 4.40 -4.71 10.61
CA TYR A 258 2.97 -4.88 10.85
C TYR A 258 2.58 -6.36 10.93
N ALA A 259 2.99 -7.14 9.94
CA ALA A 259 2.67 -8.56 9.86
C ALA A 259 3.23 -9.36 11.04
N LEU A 260 4.42 -9.00 11.53
CA LEU A 260 5.07 -9.66 12.65
C LEU A 260 4.63 -9.15 14.03
N GLY A 261 3.55 -8.36 14.11
CA GLY A 261 2.91 -7.97 15.37
C GLY A 261 3.17 -6.53 15.81
N GLY A 262 3.95 -5.75 15.08
CA GLY A 262 4.25 -4.34 15.37
C GLY A 262 3.16 -3.34 14.95
N GLY A 263 1.91 -3.78 14.78
CA GLY A 263 0.84 -2.96 14.21
C GLY A 263 0.48 -1.72 15.02
N ASP A 264 0.47 -1.83 16.36
CA ASP A 264 0.12 -0.72 17.26
C ASP A 264 1.14 0.44 17.20
N LEU A 265 2.37 0.17 16.78
CA LEU A 265 3.41 1.18 16.59
C LEU A 265 3.16 2.00 15.33
N LEU A 266 2.66 1.34 14.28
CA LEU A 266 2.52 1.92 12.96
C LEU A 266 1.17 2.58 12.73
N LEU A 267 0.08 2.03 13.27
CA LEU A 267 -1.27 2.51 12.98
C LEU A 267 -1.61 3.79 13.73
N LEU A 268 -2.26 4.73 13.02
CA LEU A 268 -2.80 5.96 13.59
C LEU A 268 -4.30 5.82 13.77
N ASN A 269 -4.73 5.87 15.02
CA ASN A 269 -6.14 5.75 15.40
C ASN A 269 -6.70 7.03 16.05
N ASN A 270 -5.85 8.04 16.32
CA ASN A 270 -6.18 9.24 17.11
C ASN A 270 -6.31 10.53 16.28
N TYR A 271 -6.82 10.45 15.04
CA TYR A 271 -6.97 11.61 14.14
C TYR A 271 -7.69 12.83 14.76
N GLN A 272 -8.70 12.60 15.59
CA GLN A 272 -9.45 13.67 16.25
C GLN A 272 -8.60 14.44 17.26
N GLU A 273 -7.75 13.74 18.01
CA GLU A 273 -6.83 14.34 18.97
C GLU A 273 -5.76 15.17 18.26
N LEU A 274 -5.18 14.61 17.18
CA LEU A 274 -4.20 15.31 16.34
C LEU A 274 -4.77 16.60 15.76
N ALA A 275 -6.02 16.56 15.26
CA ALA A 275 -6.70 17.74 14.75
C ALA A 275 -6.88 18.82 15.82
N GLY A 276 -7.21 18.43 17.06
CA GLY A 276 -7.29 19.35 18.20
C GLY A 276 -5.97 20.05 18.53
N ARG A 277 -4.84 19.38 18.28
CA ARG A 277 -3.48 19.92 18.45
C ARG A 277 -2.90 20.58 17.19
N LYS A 278 -3.66 20.62 16.09
CA LYS A 278 -3.22 21.11 14.77
C LYS A 278 -1.99 20.37 14.21
N ILE A 279 -1.85 19.08 14.55
CA ILE A 279 -0.82 18.19 14.02
C ILE A 279 -1.43 17.44 12.84
N THR A 280 -0.78 17.48 11.68
CA THR A 280 -1.24 16.70 10.53
C THR A 280 -0.83 15.23 10.69
N PRO A 281 -1.58 14.26 10.12
CA PRO A 281 -1.16 12.87 10.12
C PRO A 281 0.26 12.66 9.58
N GLU A 282 0.62 13.38 8.52
CA GLU A 282 1.95 13.32 7.90
C GLU A 282 3.06 13.75 8.86
N GLN A 283 2.82 14.78 9.69
CA GLN A 283 3.78 15.23 10.70
C GLN A 283 3.96 14.18 11.79
N GLU A 284 2.86 13.63 12.28
CA GLU A 284 2.88 12.60 13.33
C GLU A 284 3.61 11.34 12.84
N ILE A 285 3.31 10.87 11.62
CA ILE A 285 3.95 9.67 11.05
C ILE A 285 5.44 9.87 10.84
N LEU A 286 5.85 11.01 10.27
CA LEU A 286 7.29 11.29 10.10
C LEU A 286 8.01 11.34 11.44
N THR A 287 7.41 11.98 12.44
CA THR A 287 8.00 12.07 13.78
C THR A 287 8.13 10.68 14.40
N ARG A 288 7.12 9.80 14.26
CA ARG A 288 7.20 8.40 14.70
C ARG A 288 8.30 7.64 13.97
N HIS A 289 8.32 7.68 12.64
CA HIS A 289 9.35 7.02 11.83
C HIS A 289 10.76 7.49 12.20
N PHE A 290 10.96 8.78 12.47
CA PHE A 290 12.24 9.31 12.92
C PHE A 290 12.58 8.93 14.36
N SER A 291 11.58 8.73 15.22
CA SER A 291 11.78 8.20 16.57
C SER A 291 12.19 6.73 16.52
N TYR A 292 11.59 5.96 15.62
CA TYR A 292 11.84 4.53 15.47
C TYR A 292 13.14 4.22 14.74
N PHE A 293 13.39 4.87 13.60
CA PHE A 293 14.44 4.48 12.65
C PHE A 293 15.57 5.53 12.52
N GLY A 294 15.52 6.58 13.34
CA GLY A 294 16.58 7.58 13.43
C GLY A 294 17.81 7.09 14.22
N PRO A 295 18.85 7.93 14.34
CA PRO A 295 18.86 9.36 14.00
C PRO A 295 18.80 9.64 12.49
N VAL A 296 18.21 10.77 12.11
CA VAL A 296 18.07 11.16 10.70
C VAL A 296 19.40 11.70 10.16
N PRO A 297 20.01 11.08 9.12
CA PRO A 297 21.28 11.59 8.58
C PRO A 297 21.13 12.93 7.86
N ASP A 298 22.12 13.81 7.99
CA ASP A 298 22.16 15.13 7.31
C ASP A 298 21.95 15.05 5.79
N ALA A 299 22.37 13.93 5.17
CA ALA A 299 22.19 13.68 3.75
C ALA A 299 20.70 13.71 3.34
N VAL A 300 19.79 13.23 4.21
CA VAL A 300 18.35 13.21 3.94
C VAL A 300 17.81 14.63 3.74
N PHE A 301 18.27 15.58 4.55
CA PHE A 301 17.82 16.97 4.41
C PHE A 301 18.38 17.64 3.15
N LYS A 302 19.63 17.32 2.78
CA LYS A 302 20.30 17.92 1.62
C LYS A 302 19.74 17.38 0.30
N ASP A 303 19.49 16.07 0.23
CA ASP A 303 19.07 15.37 -0.98
C ASP A 303 17.63 15.73 -1.43
N VAL A 304 16.81 16.28 -0.54
CA VAL A 304 15.43 16.70 -0.83
C VAL A 304 15.38 17.87 -1.81
N GLY A 305 16.39 18.74 -1.83
CA GLY A 305 16.49 19.86 -2.79
C GLY A 305 15.37 20.91 -2.70
N ASP A 306 14.65 20.96 -1.59
CA ASP A 306 13.53 21.90 -1.34
C ASP A 306 13.65 22.44 0.10
N GLU A 307 13.80 23.76 0.25
CA GLU A 307 14.06 24.40 1.54
C GLU A 307 12.93 24.20 2.56
N ASN A 308 11.66 24.22 2.10
CA ASN A 308 10.52 24.04 2.98
C ASN A 308 10.46 22.62 3.53
N TRP A 309 10.69 21.63 2.66
CA TRP A 309 10.75 20.24 3.07
C TRP A 309 11.98 19.95 3.93
N SER A 310 13.14 20.53 3.60
CA SER A 310 14.35 20.40 4.40
C SER A 310 14.14 20.90 5.83
N ALA A 311 13.51 22.08 5.99
CA ALA A 311 13.17 22.62 7.31
C ALA A 311 12.11 21.77 8.03
N ALA A 312 11.12 21.27 7.31
CA ALA A 312 10.07 20.40 7.86
C ALA A 312 10.63 19.09 8.43
N LEU A 313 11.51 18.43 7.67
CA LEU A 313 12.15 17.18 8.08
C LEU A 313 13.10 17.41 9.26
N LYS A 314 13.87 18.49 9.27
CA LYS A 314 14.71 18.85 10.43
C LYS A 314 13.88 19.06 11.69
N GLY A 315 12.79 19.82 11.60
CA GLY A 315 11.90 20.03 12.76
C GLY A 315 11.28 18.73 13.27
N ALA A 316 10.87 17.82 12.37
CA ALA A 316 10.38 16.50 12.79
C ALA A 316 11.48 15.64 13.42
N ALA A 317 12.72 15.71 12.92
CA ALA A 317 13.87 15.00 13.48
C ALA A 317 14.23 15.51 14.88
N GLU A 318 14.22 16.83 15.09
CA GLU A 318 14.45 17.43 16.41
C GLU A 318 13.41 16.98 17.44
N ILE A 319 12.12 16.97 17.06
CA ILE A 319 11.05 16.47 17.94
C ILE A 319 11.27 14.98 18.26
N ALA A 320 11.59 14.17 17.25
CA ALA A 320 11.84 12.75 17.43
C ALA A 320 13.04 12.47 18.36
N ASP A 321 14.11 13.26 18.26
CA ASP A 321 15.27 13.11 19.13
C ASP A 321 14.97 13.49 20.59
N GLU A 322 14.13 14.51 20.84
CA GLU A 322 13.66 14.80 22.20
C GLU A 322 12.79 13.66 22.76
N LEU A 323 11.87 13.12 21.96
CA LEU A 323 11.04 11.97 22.37
C LEU A 323 11.89 10.74 22.72
N VAL A 324 12.95 10.47 21.95
CA VAL A 324 13.87 9.35 22.19
C VAL A 324 14.77 9.60 23.40
N LYS A 325 15.12 10.85 23.72
CA LYS A 325 15.83 11.16 24.98
C LYS A 325 14.97 10.80 26.18
N ASP A 326 13.67 11.10 26.11
CA ASP A 326 12.71 10.79 27.18
C ASP A 326 12.39 9.29 27.25
N ASP A 327 12.24 8.62 26.10
CA ASP A 327 12.05 7.18 26.02
C ASP A 327 12.95 6.52 24.96
N PRO A 328 14.16 6.05 25.35
CA PRO A 328 15.07 5.36 24.45
C PRO A 328 14.52 4.07 23.86
N ARG A 329 13.45 3.49 24.43
CA ARG A 329 12.81 2.27 23.92
C ARG A 329 12.03 2.51 22.64
N LEU A 330 11.84 3.76 22.19
CA LEU A 330 11.20 4.05 20.91
C LEU A 330 12.04 3.59 19.71
N ARG A 331 13.37 3.46 19.87
CA ARG A 331 14.28 3.04 18.79
C ARG A 331 13.99 1.59 18.38
N PHE A 332 13.96 1.33 17.07
CA PHE A 332 13.68 0.02 16.51
C PHE A 332 14.70 -1.02 16.94
N GLU A 333 15.94 -0.62 17.17
CA GLU A 333 17.00 -1.47 17.73
C GLU A 333 16.69 -1.96 19.15
N ARG A 334 15.66 -1.41 19.83
CA ARG A 334 15.20 -1.87 21.14
C ARG A 334 14.02 -2.80 21.03
N TRP A 335 12.88 -2.32 20.53
CA TRP A 335 11.67 -3.13 20.47
C TRP A 335 11.69 -4.17 19.35
N GLY A 336 12.50 -3.97 18.31
CA GLY A 336 12.69 -4.94 17.24
C GLY A 336 13.49 -6.17 17.65
N GLU A 337 14.15 -6.17 18.82
CA GLU A 337 14.82 -7.37 19.37
C GLU A 337 13.84 -8.53 19.56
N GLU A 338 12.57 -8.23 19.86
CA GLU A 338 11.49 -9.22 20.02
C GLU A 338 11.18 -9.99 18.71
N LEU A 339 11.52 -9.42 17.55
CA LEU A 339 11.34 -10.07 16.25
C LEU A 339 12.45 -11.10 15.95
N GLY A 340 13.51 -11.12 16.74
CA GLY A 340 14.70 -11.93 16.50
C GLY A 340 15.78 -11.20 15.69
N PRO A 341 17.05 -11.63 15.82
CA PRO A 341 18.21 -10.89 15.32
C PRO A 341 18.24 -10.76 13.79
N GLU A 342 17.80 -11.79 13.06
CA GLU A 342 17.81 -11.78 11.60
C GLU A 342 16.68 -10.93 11.02
N ALA A 343 15.49 -10.97 11.65
CA ALA A 343 14.38 -10.07 11.30
C ALA A 343 14.75 -8.61 11.56
N LEU A 344 15.31 -8.32 12.74
CA LEU A 344 15.77 -6.98 13.11
C LEU A 344 16.79 -6.46 12.08
N ARG A 345 17.79 -7.26 11.73
CA ARG A 345 18.86 -6.86 10.80
C ARG A 345 18.32 -6.51 9.40
N VAL A 346 17.51 -7.39 8.81
CA VAL A 346 16.99 -7.17 7.46
C VAL A 346 16.00 -6.01 7.43
N ILE A 347 15.07 -5.95 8.40
CA ILE A 347 14.07 -4.89 8.47
C ILE A 347 14.74 -3.54 8.72
N ALA A 348 15.76 -3.46 9.59
CA ALA A 348 16.51 -2.22 9.81
C ALA A 348 17.17 -1.71 8.52
N GLY A 349 17.70 -2.63 7.69
CA GLY A 349 18.21 -2.31 6.36
C GLY A 349 17.14 -1.84 5.37
N MET A 350 15.89 -2.29 5.53
CA MET A 350 14.75 -1.88 4.70
C MET A 350 14.16 -0.53 5.13
N VAL A 351 14.13 -0.23 6.43
CA VAL A 351 13.54 1.01 6.96
C VAL A 351 14.58 2.12 7.20
N ALA A 352 15.81 1.93 6.70
CA ALA A 352 16.85 2.96 6.73
C ALA A 352 16.34 4.29 6.14
N LEU A 353 16.48 5.39 6.90
CA LEU A 353 15.92 6.68 6.53
C LEU A 353 16.59 7.32 5.31
N ASN A 354 17.86 7.03 5.07
CA ASN A 354 18.54 7.44 3.85
C ASN A 354 18.25 6.42 2.73
N PRO A 355 17.51 6.78 1.66
CA PRO A 355 17.16 5.84 0.60
C PRO A 355 18.39 5.26 -0.11
N LYS A 356 19.53 5.96 -0.14
CA LYS A 356 20.78 5.47 -0.73
C LYS A 356 21.50 4.42 0.12
N ALA A 357 21.16 4.32 1.41
CA ALA A 357 21.72 3.34 2.33
C ALA A 357 20.79 2.12 2.55
N ARG A 358 19.58 2.16 1.97
CA ARG A 358 18.58 1.12 2.11
C ARG A 358 18.96 -0.09 1.26
N LEU A 359 18.64 -1.29 1.76
CA LEU A 359 18.80 -2.52 0.98
C LEU A 359 17.99 -2.45 -0.31
N ASP A 360 18.49 -3.04 -1.39
CA ASP A 360 17.65 -3.36 -2.55
C ASP A 360 16.87 -4.66 -2.34
N ILE A 361 15.87 -4.91 -3.18
CA ILE A 361 15.00 -6.09 -3.01
C ILE A 361 15.76 -7.43 -3.17
N ASN A 362 16.83 -7.48 -3.96
CA ASN A 362 17.62 -8.71 -4.09
C ASN A 362 18.40 -8.99 -2.80
N GLN A 363 18.97 -7.94 -2.19
CA GLN A 363 19.63 -8.05 -0.89
C GLN A 363 18.66 -8.46 0.21
N VAL A 364 17.43 -7.92 0.20
CA VAL A 364 16.36 -8.32 1.12
C VAL A 364 16.05 -9.81 0.94
N MET A 365 15.73 -10.24 -0.28
CA MET A 365 15.26 -11.61 -0.54
C MET A 365 16.35 -12.68 -0.45
N THR A 366 17.63 -12.30 -0.41
CA THR A 366 18.76 -13.23 -0.19
C THR A 366 19.20 -13.29 1.27
N HIS A 367 18.58 -12.50 2.15
CA HIS A 367 18.89 -12.50 3.58
C HIS A 367 18.46 -13.82 4.26
N PRO A 368 19.23 -14.37 5.22
CA PRO A 368 18.90 -15.62 5.92
C PRO A 368 17.50 -15.66 6.57
N PHE A 369 16.98 -14.48 6.96
CA PHE A 369 15.61 -14.32 7.48
C PHE A 369 14.52 -14.95 6.60
N TRP A 370 14.74 -15.06 5.29
CA TRP A 370 13.78 -15.64 4.34
C TRP A 370 14.04 -17.11 4.00
N ALA A 371 15.05 -17.74 4.62
CA ALA A 371 15.30 -19.16 4.44
C ALA A 371 14.19 -19.98 5.12
N GLU A 372 13.82 -21.12 4.54
CA GLU A 372 12.75 -22.00 5.04
C GLU A 372 13.04 -22.59 6.45
N ASP A 373 14.29 -22.48 6.92
CA ASP A 373 14.76 -23.00 8.22
C ASP A 373 15.03 -21.90 9.28
N ALA A 374 14.62 -20.65 9.05
CA ALA A 374 14.95 -19.49 9.90
C ALA A 374 13.98 -19.23 11.07
#